data_AF-A0A9P7PXK0-F1
#
_entry.id   AF-A0A9P7PXK0-F1
#
_cell.length_a   1.000
_cell.length_b   1.000
_cell.length_c   1.000
_cell.angle_alpha   90.00
_cell.angle_beta   90.00
_cell.angle_gamma   90.00
#
_symmetry.space_group_name_H-M   'P 1'
#
loop_
_entity.id
_entity.type
_entity.pdbx_description
1 polymer ?
#
loop_
_entity_poly.entity_id
_entity_poly.type
_entity_poly.pdbx_seq_one_letter_code
_entity_poly.pdbx_strand_id
1 'polypeptide(L)'
;MVTTRGTERAELSALKTPGPRLKRRTDQLDDDQSDDGQERPTRKAPRKATQTRKRGTTRGDNKTPHDSKSVRGLAKPHLLAVTKVQLKVLNTNCCIGSNRQLDADRVSKLKNGFKKDGLKRTAQENWLLCVCNAADISKIWPDENSLDRGHCSEVIPQFVEVLNGQHRIAALRDYVSDTGNDEAELWWTCELYNQETLPKYVAQIMRFNPTESSARLNNAQVWRELVNLTSPAGDDRGGKSDAEHSQEEQSMDLDYSLIEAFRIVCEAEFPSRRLATLWNNRPWRRVMTQWYQTRLGIDTFAISFTARIACLRIEEYFFEMMDSTLNTLRSLPLDTAIHVSSSDWDQLADMYETAEDQTPDVLSTFYESAGSKRTRSCGFLTSLSDAEYDAFYQHMKTANHY
;
A
#
# COMPACT_ATOMS: atom_id res chain seq x y z
N MET A 1 -38.81 32.46 43.89
CA MET A 1 -40.08 33.15 43.57
C MET A 1 -40.08 33.47 42.07
N VAL A 2 -41.04 32.91 41.33
CA VAL A 2 -41.72 33.47 40.11
C VAL A 2 -40.81 33.93 38.95
N THR A 3 -40.54 33.11 37.92
CA THR A 3 -41.24 32.88 36.62
C THR A 3 -41.61 34.10 35.76
N THR A 4 -41.06 34.14 34.52
CA THR A 4 -41.67 34.53 33.21
C THR A 4 -40.60 34.25 32.13
N ARG A 5 -40.68 33.39 31.10
CA ARG A 5 -41.70 32.97 30.10
C ARG A 5 -41.95 34.01 28.99
N GLY A 6 -41.60 33.63 27.75
CA GLY A 6 -42.07 34.23 26.48
C GLY A 6 -41.14 33.93 25.29
N THR A 7 -41.27 32.79 24.58
CA THR A 7 -41.97 32.56 23.27
C THR A 7 -41.42 33.38 22.09
N GLU A 8 -40.75 32.71 21.11
CA GLU A 8 -41.25 32.35 19.75
C GLU A 8 -41.00 33.47 18.71
N ARG A 9 -40.79 33.30 17.40
CA ARG A 9 -40.53 32.21 16.45
C ARG A 9 -40.54 32.86 15.05
N ALA A 10 -39.55 32.57 14.19
CA ALA A 10 -39.55 32.71 12.71
C ALA A 10 -39.74 34.14 12.11
N GLU A 11 -39.33 34.57 10.91
CA GLU A 11 -39.09 33.96 9.59
C GLU A 11 -38.16 34.85 8.71
N LEU A 12 -37.29 34.19 7.94
CA LEU A 12 -37.03 34.34 6.48
C LEU A 12 -36.89 35.73 5.79
N SER A 13 -35.70 35.98 5.23
CA SER A 13 -35.44 36.47 3.85
C SER A 13 -33.91 36.51 3.65
N ALA A 14 -33.26 35.60 2.93
CA ALA A 14 -33.22 35.35 1.49
C ALA A 14 -32.76 36.56 0.65
N LEU A 15 -31.44 36.70 0.47
CA LEU A 15 -30.85 37.32 -0.73
C LEU A 15 -29.82 36.35 -1.33
N LYS A 16 -30.22 35.81 -2.49
CA LYS A 16 -29.44 34.98 -3.41
C LYS A 16 -28.73 35.88 -4.41
N THR A 17 -27.48 35.57 -4.75
CA THR A 17 -26.92 35.77 -6.10
C THR A 17 -25.74 34.79 -6.31
N PRO A 18 -25.38 34.43 -7.55
CA PRO A 18 -25.43 33.04 -7.99
C PRO A 18 -24.06 32.48 -8.39
N GLY A 19 -23.81 31.21 -8.05
CA GLY A 19 -22.68 30.45 -8.59
C GLY A 19 -22.93 30.01 -10.04
N PRO A 20 -21.90 30.01 -10.92
CA PRO A 20 -22.05 29.54 -12.28
C PRO A 20 -22.18 28.02 -12.32
N ARG A 21 -23.38 27.55 -12.72
CA ARG A 21 -23.67 26.15 -13.07
C ARG A 21 -23.07 25.84 -14.45
N LEU A 22 -22.07 24.97 -14.52
CA LEU A 22 -21.72 24.29 -15.76
C LEU A 22 -22.90 23.40 -16.21
N LYS A 23 -23.58 23.81 -17.27
CA LYS A 23 -24.59 23.01 -17.96
C LYS A 23 -23.90 21.92 -18.77
N ARG A 24 -24.22 20.66 -18.46
CA ARG A 24 -24.23 19.57 -19.44
C ARG A 24 -25.08 19.99 -20.64
N ARG A 25 -24.55 19.81 -21.85
CA ARG A 25 -25.37 19.62 -23.05
C ARG A 25 -24.81 18.47 -23.86
N THR A 26 -25.70 17.54 -24.15
CA THR A 26 -25.57 16.44 -25.10
C THR A 26 -26.69 16.67 -26.12
N ASP A 27 -26.30 16.63 -27.40
CA ASP A 27 -27.01 16.35 -28.66
C ASP A 27 -28.13 17.25 -29.25
N GLN A 28 -27.90 17.57 -30.55
CA GLN A 28 -28.77 17.59 -31.78
C GLN A 28 -28.52 18.85 -32.65
N LEU A 29 -28.01 18.70 -33.90
CA LEU A 29 -28.74 18.67 -35.21
C LEU A 29 -29.54 19.98 -35.45
N ASP A 30 -29.42 20.77 -36.52
CA ASP A 30 -29.12 20.56 -37.95
C ASP A 30 -28.65 21.89 -38.63
N ASP A 31 -28.31 21.78 -39.94
CA ASP A 31 -28.19 22.80 -41.01
C ASP A 31 -26.86 23.57 -41.15
N ASP A 32 -26.27 23.82 -42.34
CA ASP A 32 -26.39 23.32 -43.71
C ASP A 32 -25.20 23.95 -44.51
N GLN A 33 -24.85 23.37 -45.66
CA GLN A 33 -24.01 23.90 -46.76
C GLN A 33 -22.46 23.92 -46.66
N SER A 34 -21.82 23.01 -47.40
CA SER A 34 -20.90 23.27 -48.53
C SER A 34 -20.30 21.92 -48.96
N ASP A 35 -20.88 21.25 -49.95
CA ASP A 35 -20.38 21.18 -51.34
C ASP A 35 -18.87 20.94 -51.47
N ASP A 36 -18.50 19.67 -51.63
CA ASP A 36 -17.37 19.25 -52.46
C ASP A 36 -17.60 17.79 -52.86
N GLY A 37 -18.05 17.62 -54.10
CA GLY A 37 -18.34 16.33 -54.71
C GLY A 37 -17.09 15.52 -54.99
N GLN A 38 -16.94 14.37 -54.33
CA GLN A 38 -16.23 13.22 -54.89
C GLN A 38 -16.94 11.90 -54.50
N GLU A 39 -17.31 11.15 -55.54
CA GLU A 39 -18.09 9.91 -55.48
C GLU A 39 -17.34 8.77 -54.74
N ARG A 40 -18.04 8.13 -53.78
CA ARG A 40 -17.62 6.88 -53.14
C ARG A 40 -17.98 5.67 -54.02
N PRO A 41 -17.08 4.68 -54.20
CA PRO A 41 -17.48 3.37 -54.67
C PRO A 41 -18.08 2.50 -53.54
N THR A 42 -19.08 1.70 -53.94
CA THR A 42 -19.97 0.89 -53.10
C THR A 42 -19.33 -0.29 -52.35
N ARG A 43 -19.89 -0.52 -51.14
CA ARG A 43 -19.72 -1.62 -50.17
C ARG A 43 -19.29 -3.00 -50.69
N LYS A 44 -18.40 -3.66 -49.93
CA LYS A 44 -18.47 -5.10 -49.62
C LYS A 44 -18.23 -5.35 -48.13
N ALA A 45 -19.20 -5.98 -47.47
CA ALA A 45 -19.14 -6.41 -46.08
C ALA A 45 -18.26 -7.67 -45.92
N PRO A 46 -17.50 -7.86 -44.82
CA PRO A 46 -16.89 -9.14 -44.53
C PRO A 46 -17.92 -10.08 -43.88
N ARG A 47 -18.02 -11.27 -44.47
CA ARG A 47 -18.90 -12.37 -44.07
C ARG A 47 -18.57 -12.89 -42.66
N LYS A 48 -19.63 -13.22 -41.91
CA LYS A 48 -19.61 -14.07 -40.71
C LYS A 48 -18.90 -15.39 -41.03
N ALA A 49 -17.81 -15.69 -40.33
CA ALA A 49 -17.24 -17.02 -40.26
C ALA A 49 -17.60 -17.62 -38.89
N THR A 50 -18.63 -18.46 -38.89
CA THR A 50 -19.00 -19.33 -37.78
C THR A 50 -17.92 -20.41 -37.64
N GLN A 51 -17.04 -20.28 -36.65
CA GLN A 51 -16.28 -21.41 -36.13
C GLN A 51 -16.64 -21.63 -34.67
N THR A 52 -17.63 -22.49 -34.47
CA THR A 52 -17.87 -23.24 -33.25
C THR A 52 -16.63 -24.06 -32.90
N ARG A 53 -15.75 -23.49 -32.07
CA ARG A 53 -14.71 -24.26 -31.39
C ARG A 53 -15.33 -24.78 -30.08
N LYS A 54 -15.82 -26.02 -30.12
CA LYS A 54 -16.14 -26.80 -28.91
C LYS A 54 -14.87 -26.88 -28.07
N ARG A 55 -14.74 -26.05 -27.04
CA ARG A 55 -13.77 -26.26 -25.97
C ARG A 55 -14.30 -27.41 -25.13
N GLY A 56 -13.71 -28.58 -25.33
CA GLY A 56 -13.84 -29.71 -24.44
C GLY A 56 -13.51 -29.27 -23.02
N THR A 57 -14.45 -29.52 -22.13
CA THR A 57 -14.37 -29.31 -20.70
C THR A 57 -13.38 -30.30 -20.13
N THR A 58 -12.14 -29.87 -19.87
CA THR A 58 -11.29 -30.56 -18.89
C THR A 58 -11.33 -29.73 -17.62
N ARG A 59 -12.22 -30.14 -16.73
CA ARG A 59 -12.46 -29.61 -15.39
C ARG A 59 -11.24 -29.98 -14.52
N GLY A 60 -10.25 -29.10 -14.50
CA GLY A 60 -9.28 -28.99 -13.42
C GLY A 60 -9.58 -27.71 -12.67
N ASP A 61 -9.84 -27.81 -11.37
CA ASP A 61 -10.20 -26.71 -10.47
C ASP A 61 -9.08 -25.66 -10.35
N ASN A 62 -8.92 -24.83 -11.38
CA ASN A 62 -8.22 -23.57 -11.24
C ASN A 62 -9.21 -22.55 -10.67
N LYS A 63 -9.43 -22.62 -9.34
CA LYS A 63 -10.06 -21.51 -8.62
C LYS A 63 -9.18 -20.28 -8.82
N THR A 64 -9.61 -19.37 -9.68
CA THR A 64 -9.01 -18.04 -9.74
C THR A 64 -9.17 -17.36 -8.37
N PRO A 65 -8.23 -16.52 -7.93
CA PRO A 65 -8.30 -15.84 -6.62
C PRO A 65 -9.61 -15.07 -6.35
N HIS A 66 -10.41 -14.80 -7.39
CA HIS A 66 -11.65 -14.02 -7.36
C HIS A 66 -12.77 -14.56 -6.45
N ASP A 67 -12.82 -15.86 -6.14
CA ASP A 67 -13.93 -16.43 -5.36
C ASP A 67 -13.73 -16.31 -3.83
N SER A 68 -12.51 -16.02 -3.37
CA SER A 68 -12.17 -15.98 -1.95
C SER A 68 -12.31 -14.56 -1.38
N LYS A 69 -12.99 -14.45 -0.23
CA LYS A 69 -13.19 -13.17 0.47
C LYS A 69 -12.06 -12.79 1.45
N SER A 70 -11.09 -13.69 1.67
CA SER A 70 -9.97 -13.46 2.58
C SER A 70 -8.76 -14.29 2.19
N VAL A 71 -7.57 -13.89 2.67
CA VAL A 71 -6.34 -14.66 2.45
C VAL A 71 -6.35 -16.02 3.14
N ARG A 72 -7.00 -16.16 4.30
CA ARG A 72 -7.25 -17.49 4.88
C ARG A 72 -8.15 -18.34 3.98
N GLY A 73 -9.11 -17.73 3.29
CA GLY A 73 -9.92 -18.42 2.28
C GLY A 73 -9.09 -18.92 1.09
N LEU A 74 -8.14 -18.13 0.61
CA LEU A 74 -7.19 -18.54 -0.44
C LEU A 74 -6.26 -19.67 0.02
N ALA A 75 -5.82 -19.65 1.27
CA ALA A 75 -4.89 -20.64 1.83
C ALA A 75 -5.59 -21.93 2.30
N LYS A 76 -6.90 -21.90 2.60
CA LYS A 76 -7.67 -23.02 3.17
C LYS A 76 -7.48 -24.37 2.46
N PRO A 77 -7.41 -24.47 1.12
CA PRO A 77 -7.16 -25.75 0.44
C PRO A 77 -5.80 -26.40 0.78
N HIS A 78 -4.87 -25.62 1.34
CA HIS A 78 -3.52 -26.04 1.71
C HIS A 78 -3.36 -26.23 3.23
N LEU A 79 -4.43 -26.06 4.01
CA LEU A 79 -4.40 -26.24 5.45
C LEU A 79 -4.26 -27.73 5.78
N LEU A 80 -3.21 -28.08 6.52
CA LEU A 80 -2.95 -29.43 7.00
C LEU A 80 -3.59 -29.68 8.36
N ALA A 81 -3.40 -28.76 9.31
CA ALA A 81 -3.91 -28.92 10.67
C ALA A 81 -4.04 -27.57 11.40
N VAL A 82 -4.85 -27.55 12.45
CA VAL A 82 -4.87 -26.49 13.47
C VAL A 82 -4.51 -27.13 14.80
N THR A 83 -3.44 -26.65 15.44
CA THR A 83 -2.92 -27.31 16.65
C THR A 83 -2.14 -26.36 17.55
N LYS A 84 -1.92 -26.78 18.81
CA LYS A 84 -1.09 -26.06 19.77
C LYS A 84 0.37 -26.41 19.54
N VAL A 85 1.18 -25.41 19.24
CA VAL A 85 2.61 -25.57 18.93
C VAL A 85 3.45 -24.81 19.96
N GLN A 86 4.50 -25.46 20.46
CA GLN A 86 5.50 -24.87 21.34
C GLN A 86 6.36 -23.87 20.56
N LEU A 87 6.60 -22.67 21.11
CA LEU A 87 7.31 -21.59 20.43
C LEU A 87 8.76 -21.96 20.07
N LYS A 88 9.37 -22.92 20.77
CA LYS A 88 10.72 -23.43 20.47
C LYS A 88 10.82 -24.14 19.12
N VAL A 89 9.69 -24.62 18.59
CA VAL A 89 9.61 -25.32 17.29
C VAL A 89 9.37 -24.32 16.14
N LEU A 90 8.87 -23.13 16.46
CA LEU A 90 8.56 -22.10 15.49
C LEU A 90 9.83 -21.35 15.08
N ASN A 91 10.04 -21.25 13.78
CA ASN A 91 11.11 -20.48 13.18
C ASN A 91 10.56 -19.23 12.52
N THR A 92 11.13 -18.08 12.88
CA THR A 92 10.80 -16.78 12.28
C THR A 92 11.69 -16.43 11.08
N ASN A 93 12.74 -17.21 10.82
CA ASN A 93 13.59 -17.06 9.66
C ASN A 93 12.88 -17.64 8.43
N CYS A 94 12.75 -16.84 7.38
CA CYS A 94 11.97 -17.20 6.21
C CYS A 94 12.80 -17.93 5.16
N CYS A 95 12.22 -18.95 4.54
CA CYS A 95 12.80 -19.57 3.35
C CYS A 95 12.52 -18.75 2.08
N ILE A 96 11.47 -17.93 2.07
CA ILE A 96 11.07 -17.10 0.93
C ILE A 96 10.67 -15.70 1.44
N GLY A 97 11.36 -14.67 0.94
CA GLY A 97 11.11 -13.27 1.29
C GLY A 97 11.61 -12.90 2.69
N SER A 98 11.11 -11.77 3.20
CA SER A 98 11.40 -11.29 4.56
C SER A 98 10.17 -11.38 5.44
N ASN A 99 10.35 -11.69 6.72
CA ASN A 99 9.35 -11.39 7.73
C ASN A 99 9.44 -9.91 8.08
N ARG A 100 8.28 -9.27 8.32
CA ARG A 100 8.25 -7.87 8.76
C ARG A 100 9.10 -7.71 10.04
N GLN A 101 9.91 -6.67 10.08
CA GLN A 101 10.69 -6.29 11.26
C GLN A 101 9.79 -6.16 12.49
N LEU A 102 10.33 -6.53 13.64
CA LEU A 102 9.62 -6.42 14.91
C LEU A 102 9.49 -4.95 15.30
N ASP A 103 8.25 -4.50 15.45
CA ASP A 103 7.89 -3.20 16.00
C ASP A 103 7.76 -3.31 17.53
N ALA A 104 8.68 -2.67 18.25
CA ALA A 104 8.75 -2.70 19.71
C ALA A 104 7.50 -2.10 20.39
N ASP A 105 6.90 -1.07 19.80
CA ASP A 105 5.67 -0.45 20.34
C ASP A 105 4.50 -1.41 20.19
N ARG A 106 4.41 -2.10 19.04
CA ARG A 106 3.38 -3.12 18.82
C ARG A 106 3.53 -4.31 19.75
N VAL A 107 4.77 -4.79 19.96
CA VAL A 107 5.08 -5.85 20.93
C VAL A 107 4.64 -5.42 22.33
N SER A 108 4.98 -4.21 22.75
CA SER A 108 4.61 -3.66 24.05
C SER A 108 3.09 -3.53 24.23
N LYS A 109 2.38 -3.06 23.20
CA LYS A 109 0.91 -2.99 23.20
C LYS A 109 0.27 -4.37 23.34
N LEU A 110 0.76 -5.37 22.60
CA LEU A 110 0.27 -6.76 22.70
C LEU A 110 0.52 -7.34 24.09
N LYS A 111 1.73 -7.15 24.65
CA LYS A 111 2.10 -7.59 26.00
C LYS A 111 1.19 -6.97 27.07
N ASN A 112 0.88 -5.68 26.95
CA ASN A 112 -0.07 -5.01 27.85
C ASN A 112 -1.49 -5.55 27.68
N GLY A 113 -1.91 -5.85 26.44
CA GLY A 113 -3.17 -6.55 26.17
C GLY A 113 -3.25 -7.92 26.84
N PHE A 114 -2.16 -8.69 26.82
CA PHE A 114 -2.07 -9.99 27.51
C PHE A 114 -2.28 -9.86 29.02
N LYS A 115 -1.68 -8.84 29.64
CA LYS A 115 -1.84 -8.56 31.08
C LYS A 115 -3.27 -8.16 31.45
N LYS A 116 -3.96 -7.42 30.57
CA LYS A 116 -5.30 -6.87 30.83
C LYS A 116 -6.44 -7.82 30.50
N ASP A 117 -6.41 -8.39 29.30
CA ASP A 117 -7.53 -9.13 28.70
C ASP A 117 -7.25 -10.65 28.55
N GLY A 118 -6.08 -11.10 29.00
CA GLY A 118 -5.59 -12.46 28.82
C GLY A 118 -5.06 -12.74 27.41
N LEU A 119 -4.49 -13.93 27.21
CA LEU A 119 -3.77 -14.29 25.97
C LEU A 119 -4.67 -14.60 24.77
N LYS A 120 -5.96 -14.91 25.01
CA LYS A 120 -6.97 -15.24 23.97
C LYS A 120 -6.45 -16.21 22.87
N ARG A 121 -5.66 -17.21 23.27
CA ARG A 121 -4.96 -18.17 22.37
C ARG A 121 -5.91 -18.99 21.48
N THR A 122 -7.17 -19.14 21.86
CA THR A 122 -8.18 -19.93 21.13
C THR A 122 -8.97 -19.11 20.12
N ALA A 123 -8.93 -17.77 20.18
CA ALA A 123 -9.64 -16.92 19.25
C ALA A 123 -8.98 -16.98 17.86
N GLN A 124 -9.76 -17.19 16.80
CA GLN A 124 -9.25 -17.51 15.46
C GLN A 124 -8.41 -16.36 14.86
N GLU A 125 -8.81 -15.12 15.12
CA GLU A 125 -8.08 -13.90 14.79
C GLU A 125 -6.67 -13.89 15.40
N ASN A 126 -6.51 -14.56 16.54
CA ASN A 126 -5.25 -14.68 17.26
C ASN A 126 -4.50 -15.96 16.93
N TRP A 127 -4.87 -16.78 15.94
CA TRP A 127 -4.02 -17.92 15.57
C TRP A 127 -2.78 -17.48 14.78
N LEU A 128 -1.66 -18.18 14.96
CA LEU A 128 -0.46 -17.98 14.14
C LEU A 128 -0.66 -18.67 12.79
N LEU A 129 -0.08 -18.09 11.74
CA LEU A 129 -0.08 -18.71 10.41
C LEU A 129 1.31 -19.25 10.13
N CYS A 130 1.40 -20.53 9.78
CA CYS A 130 2.66 -21.25 9.68
C CYS A 130 2.70 -22.16 8.45
N VAL A 131 3.89 -22.45 7.94
CA VAL A 131 4.11 -23.46 6.88
C VAL A 131 5.05 -24.55 7.35
N CYS A 132 4.81 -25.76 6.86
CA CYS A 132 5.64 -26.94 7.09
C CYS A 132 5.44 -27.97 5.98
N ASN A 133 6.32 -28.97 5.92
CA ASN A 133 6.17 -30.08 4.98
C ASN A 133 5.09 -31.04 5.47
N ALA A 134 4.24 -31.52 4.54
CA ALA A 134 3.21 -32.50 4.87
C ALA A 134 3.79 -33.81 5.44
N ALA A 135 4.96 -34.22 4.94
CA ALA A 135 5.65 -35.42 5.41
C ALA A 135 6.02 -35.34 6.91
N ASP A 136 6.31 -34.15 7.42
CA ASP A 136 6.66 -33.97 8.83
C ASP A 136 5.42 -34.05 9.71
N ILE A 137 4.30 -33.45 9.28
CA ILE A 137 3.01 -33.63 9.95
C ILE A 137 2.59 -35.11 9.97
N SER A 138 2.69 -35.85 8.86
CA SER A 138 2.27 -37.26 8.85
C SER A 138 3.07 -38.16 9.80
N LYS A 139 4.32 -37.82 10.12
CA LYS A 139 5.15 -38.56 11.09
C LYS A 139 4.70 -38.29 12.53
N ILE A 140 4.25 -37.07 12.80
CA ILE A 140 3.82 -36.61 14.14
C ILE A 140 2.35 -37.00 14.37
N TRP A 141 1.58 -37.12 13.29
CA TRP A 141 0.14 -37.21 13.28
C TRP A 141 -0.38 -38.21 12.22
N PRO A 142 -0.13 -39.51 12.42
CA PRO A 142 -0.41 -40.54 11.42
C PRO A 142 -1.91 -40.74 11.08
N ASP A 143 -2.84 -40.32 11.94
CA ASP A 143 -4.29 -40.42 11.68
C ASP A 143 -4.85 -39.15 11.03
N GLU A 144 -5.35 -39.20 9.80
CA GLU A 144 -5.82 -38.02 9.02
C GLU A 144 -7.14 -37.38 9.50
N ASN A 145 -7.89 -37.98 10.44
CA ASN A 145 -9.32 -37.69 10.61
C ASN A 145 -9.75 -36.87 11.86
N SER A 146 -8.84 -36.29 12.64
CA SER A 146 -9.22 -35.43 13.78
C SER A 146 -8.74 -33.98 13.66
N LEU A 147 -9.70 -33.07 13.52
CA LEU A 147 -9.53 -31.61 13.52
C LEU A 147 -9.23 -31.03 14.91
N ASP A 148 -9.23 -31.86 15.96
CA ASP A 148 -9.00 -31.46 17.34
C ASP A 148 -7.86 -32.29 17.93
N ARG A 149 -6.63 -31.79 17.78
CA ARG A 149 -5.42 -32.45 18.28
C ARG A 149 -4.86 -31.73 19.49
N GLY A 150 -4.71 -32.50 20.57
CA GLY A 150 -4.11 -32.08 21.83
C GLY A 150 -2.65 -31.66 21.72
N HIS A 151 -2.17 -31.12 22.84
CA HIS A 151 -0.85 -30.49 23.04
C HIS A 151 0.30 -31.32 22.46
N CYS A 152 1.04 -30.78 21.49
CA CYS A 152 2.21 -31.43 20.92
C CYS A 152 3.48 -30.87 21.57
N SER A 153 4.01 -31.59 22.57
CA SER A 153 5.25 -31.22 23.27
C SER A 153 6.49 -31.94 22.74
N GLU A 154 6.34 -33.06 22.03
CA GLU A 154 7.45 -33.99 21.82
C GLU A 154 7.58 -34.42 20.34
N VAL A 155 8.66 -33.90 19.74
CA VAL A 155 9.28 -34.34 18.48
C VAL A 155 8.55 -33.93 17.18
N ILE A 156 8.64 -32.64 16.85
CA ILE A 156 8.49 -32.15 15.47
C ILE A 156 9.91 -32.03 14.89
N PRO A 157 10.38 -32.92 13.99
CA PRO A 157 11.61 -32.69 13.26
C PRO A 157 11.34 -31.71 12.09
N GLN A 158 12.28 -30.79 11.88
CA GLN A 158 12.26 -29.64 10.97
C GLN A 158 11.28 -28.52 11.33
N PHE A 159 11.86 -27.32 11.50
CA PHE A 159 11.21 -26.15 12.07
C PHE A 159 9.97 -25.71 11.28
N VAL A 160 8.91 -25.33 12.01
CA VAL A 160 7.70 -24.76 11.42
C VAL A 160 7.94 -23.28 11.15
N GLU A 161 7.92 -22.87 9.89
CA GLU A 161 8.15 -21.48 9.51
C GLU A 161 6.91 -20.62 9.80
N VAL A 162 7.11 -19.48 10.47
CA VAL A 162 6.05 -18.54 10.82
C VAL A 162 5.84 -17.55 9.69
N LEU A 163 4.64 -17.56 9.11
CA LEU A 163 4.18 -16.56 8.14
C LEU A 163 3.63 -15.32 8.83
N ASN A 164 2.88 -15.49 9.92
CA ASN A 164 2.22 -14.37 10.60
C ASN A 164 2.16 -14.60 12.11
N GLY A 165 2.47 -13.52 12.85
CA GLY A 165 2.32 -13.47 14.30
C GLY A 165 3.64 -13.40 15.06
N GLN A 166 4.72 -13.03 14.38
CA GLN A 166 6.04 -12.75 14.99
C GLN A 166 5.97 -11.76 16.16
N HIS A 167 5.13 -10.71 16.06
CA HIS A 167 4.92 -9.75 17.14
C HIS A 167 4.23 -10.40 18.37
N ARG A 168 3.33 -11.36 18.14
CA ARG A 168 2.67 -12.12 19.21
C ARG A 168 3.63 -13.11 19.87
N ILE A 169 4.48 -13.76 19.08
CA ILE A 169 5.56 -14.63 19.59
C ILE A 169 6.51 -13.82 20.49
N ALA A 170 6.99 -12.66 20.01
CA ALA A 170 7.85 -11.78 20.80
C ALA A 170 7.16 -11.30 22.08
N ALA A 171 5.92 -10.80 21.97
CA ALA A 171 5.16 -10.33 23.13
C ALA A 171 4.89 -11.44 24.15
N LEU A 172 4.69 -12.69 23.72
CA LEU A 172 4.49 -13.82 24.63
C LEU A 172 5.78 -14.16 25.38
N ARG A 173 6.93 -14.15 24.70
CA ARG A 173 8.24 -14.37 25.34
C ARG A 173 8.48 -13.32 26.43
N ASP A 174 8.25 -12.05 26.11
CA ASP A 174 8.39 -10.95 27.07
C ASP A 174 7.39 -11.05 28.21
N TYR A 175 6.15 -11.48 27.94
CA TYR A 175 5.12 -11.67 28.95
C TYR A 175 5.47 -12.78 29.95
N VAL A 176 5.89 -13.96 29.46
CA VAL A 176 6.26 -15.10 30.32
C VAL A 176 7.48 -14.76 31.16
N SER A 177 8.49 -14.10 30.56
CA SER A 177 9.68 -13.64 31.28
C SER A 177 9.32 -12.64 32.39
N ASP A 178 8.45 -11.67 32.14
CA ASP A 178 7.99 -10.69 33.15
C ASP A 178 7.21 -11.30 34.30
N THR A 179 6.41 -12.33 34.02
CA THR A 179 5.44 -12.88 34.98
C THR A 179 5.98 -14.06 35.77
N GLY A 180 7.17 -14.56 35.43
CA GLY A 180 7.76 -15.75 36.04
C GLY A 180 6.95 -17.03 35.77
N ASN A 181 6.14 -17.03 34.71
CA ASN A 181 5.37 -18.20 34.30
C ASN A 181 6.30 -19.30 33.75
N ASP A 182 5.85 -20.55 33.82
CA ASP A 182 6.60 -21.70 33.31
C ASP A 182 6.86 -21.56 31.79
N GLU A 183 8.04 -21.97 31.34
CA GLU A 183 8.36 -22.07 29.91
C GLU A 183 7.41 -23.02 29.17
N ALA A 184 6.77 -23.96 29.87
CA ALA A 184 5.71 -24.80 29.32
C ALA A 184 4.53 -23.97 28.76
N GLU A 185 4.31 -22.73 29.23
CA GLU A 185 3.30 -21.80 28.73
C GLU A 185 3.70 -21.11 27.40
N LEU A 186 4.91 -21.33 26.89
CA LEU A 186 5.37 -20.82 25.60
C LEU A 186 4.81 -21.65 24.44
N TRP A 187 3.49 -21.65 24.31
CA TRP A 187 2.77 -22.25 23.19
C TRP A 187 1.73 -21.31 22.62
N TRP A 188 1.36 -21.56 21.36
CA TRP A 188 0.28 -20.85 20.70
C TRP A 188 -0.49 -21.74 19.71
N THR A 189 -1.75 -21.40 19.44
CA THR A 189 -2.56 -22.09 18.43
C THR A 189 -2.14 -21.65 17.02
N CYS A 190 -1.80 -22.61 16.17
CA CYS A 190 -1.25 -22.37 14.84
C CYS A 190 -2.11 -23.06 13.76
N GLU A 191 -2.33 -22.37 12.65
CA GLU A 191 -2.76 -22.97 11.39
C GLU A 191 -1.51 -23.40 10.60
N LEU A 192 -1.38 -24.69 10.35
CA LEU A 192 -0.24 -25.29 9.64
C LEU A 192 -0.63 -25.54 8.18
N TYR A 193 0.03 -24.86 7.26
CA TYR A 193 -0.19 -24.97 5.83
C TYR A 193 0.92 -25.77 5.15
N ASN A 194 0.56 -26.53 4.11
CA ASN A 194 1.51 -27.35 3.36
C ASN A 194 2.43 -26.47 2.49
N GLN A 195 3.71 -26.44 2.84
CA GLN A 195 4.74 -25.66 2.15
C GLN A 195 4.89 -26.02 0.67
N GLU A 196 4.71 -27.28 0.28
CA GLU A 196 4.91 -27.75 -1.10
C GLU A 196 3.76 -27.36 -2.03
N THR A 197 2.55 -27.18 -1.48
CA THR A 197 1.35 -26.90 -2.29
C THR A 197 0.87 -25.46 -2.16
N LEU A 198 1.23 -24.76 -1.07
CA LEU A 198 0.83 -23.37 -0.87
C LEU A 198 1.45 -22.47 -1.94
N PRO A 199 0.65 -21.77 -2.76
CA PRO A 199 1.20 -20.91 -3.80
C PRO A 199 2.07 -19.79 -3.20
N LYS A 200 3.20 -19.50 -3.85
CA LYS A 200 4.17 -18.50 -3.37
C LYS A 200 3.52 -17.15 -3.07
N TYR A 201 2.62 -16.68 -3.93
CA TYR A 201 1.92 -15.40 -3.74
C TYR A 201 1.00 -15.42 -2.52
N VAL A 202 0.38 -16.56 -2.19
CA VAL A 202 -0.46 -16.72 -0.99
C VAL A 202 0.43 -16.68 0.25
N ALA A 203 1.56 -17.37 0.22
CA ALA A 203 2.53 -17.33 1.32
C ALA A 203 3.05 -15.89 1.55
N GLN A 204 3.42 -15.17 0.49
CA GLN A 204 3.87 -13.77 0.57
C GLN A 204 2.80 -12.87 1.19
N ILE A 205 1.55 -12.95 0.74
CA ILE A 205 0.49 -12.10 1.29
C ILE A 205 0.07 -12.52 2.71
N MET A 206 0.25 -13.77 3.12
CA MET A 206 0.03 -14.15 4.53
C MET A 206 1.03 -13.50 5.47
N ARG A 207 2.25 -13.20 4.99
CA ARG A 207 3.27 -12.41 5.70
C ARG A 207 2.92 -10.94 5.74
N PHE A 208 2.17 -10.47 4.74
CA PHE A 208 1.58 -9.15 4.72
C PHE A 208 0.51 -9.03 5.81
N ASN A 209 0.91 -8.59 7.01
CA ASN A 209 0.00 -8.29 8.10
C ASN A 209 -0.32 -6.78 8.07
N PRO A 210 -1.39 -6.34 7.37
CA PRO A 210 -1.76 -4.93 7.35
C PRO A 210 -1.96 -4.45 8.78
N THR A 211 -1.48 -3.25 9.08
CA THR A 211 -1.77 -2.60 10.37
C THR A 211 -3.29 -2.48 10.55
N GLU A 212 -3.79 -2.73 11.76
CA GLU A 212 -5.22 -2.63 12.12
C GLU A 212 -5.84 -1.25 11.82
N SER A 213 -5.02 -0.25 11.56
CA SER A 213 -5.40 1.02 10.93
C SER A 213 -5.48 0.89 9.39
N SER A 214 -6.16 -0.12 8.89
CA SER A 214 -6.47 -0.28 7.46
C SER A 214 -7.73 0.51 7.11
N ALA A 215 -7.72 1.82 7.39
CA ALA A 215 -8.50 2.73 6.57
C ALA A 215 -8.11 2.43 5.10
N ARG A 216 -9.10 2.41 4.19
CA ARG A 216 -8.90 2.06 2.77
C ARG A 216 -7.61 2.67 2.26
N LEU A 217 -6.61 1.84 1.99
CA LEU A 217 -5.29 2.31 1.56
C LEU A 217 -5.47 3.17 0.31
N ASN A 218 -4.88 4.36 0.31
CA ASN A 218 -4.82 5.17 -0.90
C ASN A 218 -3.84 4.54 -1.91
N ASN A 219 -3.84 5.05 -3.14
CA ASN A 219 -2.99 4.51 -4.21
C ASN A 219 -1.49 4.48 -3.86
N ALA A 220 -0.99 5.51 -3.18
CA ALA A 220 0.42 5.60 -2.79
C ALA A 220 0.77 4.59 -1.69
N GLN A 221 -0.13 4.39 -0.72
CA GLN A 221 0.01 3.37 0.32
C GLN A 221 -0.04 1.96 -0.29
N VAL A 222 -0.95 1.70 -1.23
CA VAL A 222 -0.99 0.43 -1.99
C VAL A 222 0.36 0.16 -2.66
N TRP A 223 0.92 1.16 -3.33
CA TRP A 223 2.22 1.02 -3.99
C TRP A 223 3.37 0.79 -2.99
N ARG A 224 3.40 1.55 -1.89
CA ARG A 224 4.41 1.39 -0.83
C ARG A 224 4.40 -0.01 -0.23
N GLU A 225 3.23 -0.50 0.12
CA GLU A 225 3.10 -1.83 0.71
C GLU A 225 3.47 -2.93 -0.28
N LEU A 226 3.23 -2.71 -1.57
CA LEU A 226 3.71 -3.61 -2.62
C LEU A 226 5.24 -3.61 -2.70
N VAL A 227 5.90 -2.45 -2.62
CA VAL A 227 7.37 -2.36 -2.53
C VAL A 227 7.89 -3.11 -1.32
N ASN A 228 7.31 -2.89 -0.14
CA ASN A 228 7.69 -3.61 1.07
C ASN A 228 7.55 -5.13 0.93
N LEU A 229 6.50 -5.60 0.24
CA LEU A 229 6.25 -7.01 0.01
C LEU A 229 7.23 -7.67 -0.96
N THR A 230 7.64 -6.92 -1.97
CA THR A 230 8.51 -7.41 -3.05
C THR A 230 9.98 -7.15 -2.81
N SER A 231 10.32 -6.25 -1.88
CA SER A 231 11.71 -5.94 -1.57
C SER A 231 12.38 -7.20 -1.04
N PRO A 232 13.52 -7.63 -1.62
CA PRO A 232 14.35 -8.63 -0.99
C PRO A 232 14.70 -8.11 0.42
N ALA A 233 14.64 -8.99 1.42
CA ALA A 233 15.17 -8.68 2.74
C ALA A 233 16.61 -8.19 2.57
N GLY A 234 17.01 -7.15 3.29
CA GLY A 234 18.42 -6.79 3.40
C GLY A 234 19.19 -7.99 3.94
N ASP A 235 19.76 -8.78 3.03
CA ASP A 235 20.83 -9.70 3.36
C ASP A 235 22.08 -8.84 3.32
N ASP A 236 22.64 -8.63 4.51
CA ASP A 236 23.95 -8.03 4.76
C ASP A 236 25.05 -8.99 4.24
N ARG A 237 24.99 -9.31 2.94
CA ARG A 237 26.05 -9.99 2.21
C ARG A 237 26.72 -8.96 1.34
N GLY A 238 27.79 -8.41 1.91
CA GLY A 238 28.69 -7.51 1.22
C GLY A 238 29.10 -8.02 -0.17
N GLY A 239 29.19 -7.07 -1.09
CA GLY A 239 29.99 -7.18 -2.30
C GLY A 239 29.53 -8.25 -3.29
N LYS A 240 28.35 -8.10 -3.87
CA LYS A 240 28.02 -8.78 -5.13
C LYS A 240 27.81 -7.76 -6.24
N SER A 241 28.57 -7.95 -7.31
CA SER A 241 28.73 -7.05 -8.45
C SER A 241 27.42 -6.74 -9.18
N ASP A 242 27.35 -5.56 -9.81
CA ASP A 242 26.25 -4.99 -10.59
C ASP A 242 25.58 -5.91 -11.63
N ALA A 243 26.22 -7.02 -12.01
CA ALA A 243 25.67 -8.02 -12.92
C ALA A 243 24.53 -8.87 -12.29
N GLU A 244 24.58 -9.18 -10.99
CA GLU A 244 23.54 -10.01 -10.33
C GLU A 244 22.27 -9.20 -10.00
N HIS A 245 22.41 -7.90 -9.72
CA HIS A 245 21.27 -6.98 -9.53
C HIS A 245 20.33 -6.94 -10.76
N SER A 246 20.88 -7.15 -11.96
CA SER A 246 20.10 -7.14 -13.18
C SER A 246 19.18 -8.36 -13.35
N GLN A 247 19.48 -9.51 -12.74
CA GLN A 247 18.61 -10.70 -12.74
C GLN A 247 17.58 -10.68 -11.61
N GLU A 248 17.95 -10.20 -10.41
CA GLU A 248 17.00 -10.05 -9.30
C GLU A 248 15.92 -8.98 -9.58
N GLU A 249 16.28 -7.87 -10.24
CA GLU A 249 15.29 -6.88 -10.68
C GLU A 249 14.35 -7.38 -11.79
N GLN A 250 14.80 -8.33 -12.63
CA GLN A 250 13.97 -9.03 -13.63
C GLN A 250 13.00 -10.03 -12.97
N SER A 251 13.32 -10.55 -11.78
CA SER A 251 12.47 -11.46 -11.02
C SER A 251 11.32 -10.77 -10.25
N MET A 252 11.20 -9.44 -10.32
CA MET A 252 10.13 -8.69 -9.65
C MET A 252 8.84 -8.54 -10.50
N ASP A 253 8.72 -9.29 -11.59
CA ASP A 253 7.48 -9.34 -12.35
C ASP A 253 6.37 -9.85 -11.44
N LEU A 254 5.38 -8.99 -11.21
CA LEU A 254 4.33 -9.29 -10.28
C LEU A 254 3.30 -10.19 -10.95
N ASP A 255 3.08 -11.36 -10.35
CA ASP A 255 1.95 -12.20 -10.69
C ASP A 255 0.65 -11.43 -10.40
N TYR A 256 -0.26 -11.40 -11.38
CA TYR A 256 -1.59 -10.81 -11.21
C TYR A 256 -2.33 -11.40 -10.00
N SER A 257 -2.05 -12.67 -9.67
CA SER A 257 -2.58 -13.36 -8.49
C SER A 257 -2.14 -12.71 -7.17
N LEU A 258 -0.91 -12.18 -7.10
CA LEU A 258 -0.42 -11.44 -5.93
C LEU A 258 -1.15 -10.11 -5.77
N ILE A 259 -1.37 -9.36 -6.85
CA ILE A 259 -2.15 -8.10 -6.83
C ILE A 259 -3.59 -8.36 -6.38
N GLU A 260 -4.23 -9.40 -6.89
CA GLU A 260 -5.59 -9.73 -6.51
C GLU A 260 -5.68 -10.17 -5.04
N ALA A 261 -4.72 -10.98 -4.56
CA ALA A 261 -4.65 -11.34 -3.16
C ALA A 261 -4.38 -10.12 -2.26
N PHE A 262 -3.50 -9.21 -2.68
CA PHE A 262 -3.24 -7.95 -1.99
C PHE A 262 -4.50 -7.08 -1.89
N ARG A 263 -5.25 -6.97 -2.99
CA ARG A 263 -6.52 -6.26 -3.03
C ARG A 263 -7.52 -6.80 -2.00
N ILE A 264 -7.58 -8.13 -1.86
CA ILE A 264 -8.44 -8.81 -0.88
C ILE A 264 -8.02 -8.47 0.55
N VAL A 265 -6.72 -8.51 0.87
CA VAL A 265 -6.24 -8.23 2.24
C VAL A 265 -6.40 -6.79 2.66
N CYS A 266 -6.13 -5.86 1.74
CA CYS A 266 -6.18 -4.44 2.03
C CYS A 266 -7.60 -3.87 2.01
N GLU A 267 -8.60 -4.68 1.64
CA GLU A 267 -9.98 -4.26 1.35
C GLU A 267 -10.02 -2.99 0.47
N ALA A 268 -9.04 -2.86 -0.42
CA ALA A 268 -8.78 -1.64 -1.16
C ALA A 268 -9.35 -1.77 -2.58
N GLU A 269 -10.09 -0.76 -3.02
CA GLU A 269 -10.53 -0.69 -4.41
C GLU A 269 -9.49 0.08 -5.22
N PHE A 270 -8.70 -0.65 -6.01
CA PHE A 270 -7.75 -0.05 -6.94
C PHE A 270 -7.74 -0.83 -8.27
N PRO A 271 -7.29 -0.21 -9.38
CA PRO A 271 -7.31 -0.83 -10.69
C PRO A 271 -6.17 -1.85 -10.84
N SER A 272 -6.37 -3.08 -10.37
CA SER A 272 -5.40 -4.20 -10.38
C SER A 272 -4.58 -4.31 -11.67
N ARG A 273 -5.25 -4.31 -12.84
CA ARG A 273 -4.58 -4.45 -14.14
C ARG A 273 -3.64 -3.29 -14.44
N ARG A 274 -4.06 -2.06 -14.13
CA ARG A 274 -3.23 -0.87 -14.34
C ARG A 274 -2.04 -0.85 -13.40
N LEU A 275 -2.24 -1.29 -12.16
CA LEU A 275 -1.14 -1.48 -11.21
C LEU A 275 -0.13 -2.50 -11.72
N ALA A 276 -0.58 -3.69 -12.19
CA ALA A 276 0.30 -4.71 -12.76
C ALA A 276 1.10 -4.17 -13.96
N THR A 277 0.44 -3.43 -14.87
CA THR A 277 1.11 -2.81 -16.03
C THR A 277 2.21 -1.84 -15.61
N LEU A 278 1.94 -0.96 -14.65
CA LEU A 278 2.93 -0.01 -14.15
C LEU A 278 4.07 -0.72 -13.41
N TRP A 279 3.75 -1.71 -12.60
CA TRP A 279 4.71 -2.44 -11.78
C TRP A 279 5.68 -3.29 -12.61
N ASN A 280 5.17 -4.00 -13.61
CA ASN A 280 5.98 -4.87 -14.46
C ASN A 280 6.77 -4.08 -15.50
N ASN A 281 6.47 -2.78 -15.65
CA ASN A 281 7.28 -1.87 -16.45
C ASN A 281 8.40 -1.27 -15.58
N ARG A 282 9.63 -1.78 -15.72
CA ARG A 282 10.79 -1.43 -14.88
C ARG A 282 11.06 0.09 -14.78
N PRO A 283 11.14 0.86 -15.89
CA PRO A 283 11.29 2.32 -15.82
C PRO A 283 10.20 3.00 -14.98
N TRP A 284 8.93 2.67 -15.22
CA TRP A 284 7.81 3.20 -14.45
C TRP A 284 7.89 2.80 -12.98
N ARG A 285 8.18 1.52 -12.69
CA ARG A 285 8.33 1.03 -11.33
C ARG A 285 9.41 1.81 -10.58
N ARG A 286 10.56 2.05 -11.20
CA ARG A 286 11.68 2.80 -10.61
C ARG A 286 11.27 4.24 -10.28
N VAL A 287 10.77 4.99 -11.26
CA VAL A 287 10.43 6.41 -11.10
C VAL A 287 9.29 6.59 -10.10
N MET A 288 8.22 5.79 -10.23
CA MET A 288 7.12 5.83 -9.27
C MET A 288 7.59 5.47 -7.87
N THR A 289 8.55 4.55 -7.75
CA THR A 289 9.07 4.15 -6.45
C THR A 289 9.80 5.27 -5.71
N GLN A 290 10.57 6.08 -6.44
CA GLN A 290 11.18 7.27 -5.88
C GLN A 290 10.14 8.36 -5.60
N TRP A 291 9.15 8.52 -6.48
CA TRP A 291 8.11 9.52 -6.34
C TRP A 291 7.31 9.36 -5.04
N TYR A 292 6.78 8.17 -4.76
CA TYR A 292 5.94 7.96 -3.56
C TYR A 292 6.72 8.02 -2.25
N GLN A 293 8.06 8.03 -2.28
CA GLN A 293 8.88 8.25 -1.08
C GLN A 293 8.77 9.70 -0.58
N THR A 294 8.28 10.63 -1.40
CA THR A 294 8.05 12.03 -1.04
C THR A 294 6.61 12.27 -0.61
N ARG A 295 6.37 13.27 0.24
CA ARG A 295 5.03 13.72 0.65
C ARG A 295 4.20 14.17 -0.54
N LEU A 296 4.81 14.98 -1.42
CA LEU A 296 4.22 15.42 -2.68
C LEU A 296 3.77 14.23 -3.52
N GLY A 297 4.61 13.20 -3.66
CA GLY A 297 4.27 12.02 -4.42
C GLY A 297 3.17 11.16 -3.79
N ILE A 298 3.12 11.09 -2.45
CA ILE A 298 2.02 10.43 -1.73
C ILE A 298 0.68 11.13 -2.01
N ASP A 299 0.67 12.46 -2.00
CA ASP A 299 -0.55 13.26 -2.18
C ASP A 299 -1.04 13.24 -3.65
N THR A 300 -0.12 13.12 -4.61
CA THR A 300 -0.44 13.24 -6.05
C THR A 300 -0.56 11.90 -6.79
N PHE A 301 0.01 10.81 -6.26
CA PHE A 301 0.07 9.55 -6.99
C PHE A 301 -1.31 8.90 -7.16
N ALA A 302 -1.66 8.62 -8.42
CA ALA A 302 -2.88 7.91 -8.77
C ALA A 302 -2.63 6.86 -9.86
N ILE A 303 -2.80 5.58 -9.52
CA ILE A 303 -2.53 4.43 -10.41
C ILE A 303 -3.21 4.60 -11.77
N SER A 304 -4.48 5.02 -11.79
CA SER A 304 -5.23 5.22 -13.05
C SER A 304 -4.67 6.33 -13.92
N PHE A 305 -4.25 7.43 -13.31
CA PHE A 305 -3.69 8.58 -14.03
C PHE A 305 -2.30 8.21 -14.58
N THR A 306 -1.43 7.67 -13.73
CA THR A 306 -0.08 7.22 -14.11
C THR A 306 -0.13 6.19 -15.24
N ALA A 307 -1.02 5.20 -15.15
CA ALA A 307 -1.17 4.19 -16.21
C ALA A 307 -1.67 4.81 -17.54
N ARG A 308 -2.49 5.86 -17.49
CA ARG A 308 -2.89 6.59 -18.68
C ARG A 308 -1.70 7.32 -19.31
N ILE A 309 -0.85 7.97 -18.51
CA ILE A 309 0.38 8.61 -19.01
C ILE A 309 1.30 7.56 -19.65
N ALA A 310 1.48 6.40 -19.02
CA ALA A 310 2.23 5.29 -19.59
C ALA A 310 1.68 4.85 -20.96
N CYS A 311 0.36 4.84 -21.16
CA CYS A 311 -0.24 4.50 -22.45
C CYS A 311 0.01 5.55 -23.55
N LEU A 312 0.31 6.80 -23.20
CA LEU A 312 0.60 7.86 -24.18
C LEU A 312 2.00 7.75 -24.79
N ARG A 313 2.86 6.87 -24.24
CA ARG A 313 4.23 6.66 -24.71
C ARG A 313 5.10 7.92 -24.73
N ILE A 314 4.88 8.79 -23.73
CA ILE A 314 5.66 10.01 -23.49
C ILE A 314 6.59 9.82 -22.28
N GLU A 315 7.06 8.59 -22.07
CA GLU A 315 7.79 8.21 -20.86
C GLU A 315 9.05 9.07 -20.65
N GLU A 316 9.80 9.35 -21.72
CA GLU A 316 11.04 10.12 -21.65
C GLU A 316 10.82 11.52 -21.09
N TYR A 317 9.94 12.31 -21.73
CA TYR A 317 9.56 13.65 -21.25
C TYR A 317 8.98 13.62 -19.83
N PHE A 318 8.11 12.65 -19.54
CA PHE A 318 7.50 12.55 -18.22
C PHE A 318 8.54 12.19 -17.14
N PHE A 319 9.48 11.29 -17.44
CA PHE A 319 10.56 10.93 -16.51
C PHE A 319 11.52 12.09 -16.28
N GLU A 320 11.87 12.86 -17.32
CA GLU A 320 12.68 14.07 -17.17
C GLU A 320 12.02 15.09 -16.22
N MET A 321 10.72 15.34 -16.38
CA MET A 321 9.96 16.23 -15.49
C MET A 321 9.93 15.72 -14.05
N MET A 322 9.72 14.41 -13.86
CA MET A 322 9.69 13.79 -12.54
C MET A 322 11.07 13.81 -11.86
N ASP A 323 12.12 13.50 -12.61
CA ASP A 323 13.50 13.53 -12.12
C ASP A 323 13.94 14.95 -11.75
N SER A 324 13.58 15.95 -12.56
CA SER A 324 13.78 17.37 -12.23
C SER A 324 13.10 17.73 -10.91
N THR A 325 11.83 17.37 -10.76
CA THR A 325 11.06 17.62 -9.53
C THR A 325 11.69 16.91 -8.32
N LEU A 326 12.06 15.64 -8.46
CA LEU A 326 12.73 14.86 -7.42
C LEU A 326 14.07 15.47 -7.03
N ASN A 327 14.84 15.98 -7.99
CA ASN A 327 16.11 16.65 -7.72
C ASN A 327 15.92 17.96 -6.96
N THR A 328 14.90 18.76 -7.34
CA THR A 328 14.53 19.96 -6.58
C THR A 328 14.13 19.59 -5.15
N LEU A 329 13.27 18.60 -4.94
CA LEU A 329 12.89 18.13 -3.61
C LEU A 329 14.11 17.67 -2.79
N ARG A 330 15.05 16.95 -3.39
CA ARG A 330 16.30 16.51 -2.72
C ARG A 330 17.22 17.67 -2.33
N SER A 331 17.14 18.80 -3.03
CA SER A 331 17.94 20.00 -2.73
C SER A 331 17.38 20.82 -1.58
N LEU A 332 16.10 20.63 -1.22
CA LEU A 332 15.47 21.34 -0.12
C LEU A 332 16.07 20.90 1.23
N PRO A 333 16.26 21.83 2.19
CA PRO A 333 16.84 21.52 3.50
C PRO A 333 15.81 20.92 4.46
N LEU A 334 14.99 19.99 3.98
CA LEU A 334 13.87 19.38 4.70
C LEU A 334 13.76 17.89 4.38
N ASP A 335 13.20 17.12 5.30
CA ASP A 335 12.77 15.76 5.01
C ASP A 335 11.49 15.79 4.14
N THR A 336 11.68 15.67 2.83
CA THR A 336 10.58 15.69 1.85
C THR A 336 9.70 14.45 1.88
N ALA A 337 10.02 13.41 2.65
CA ALA A 337 9.09 12.31 2.91
C ALA A 337 7.97 12.73 3.86
N ILE A 338 8.23 13.73 4.70
CA ILE A 338 7.31 14.24 5.72
C ILE A 338 6.71 15.58 5.27
N HIS A 339 7.56 16.44 4.71
CA HIS A 339 7.27 17.84 4.43
C HIS A 339 7.05 18.08 2.93
N VAL A 340 6.38 19.18 2.59
CA VAL A 340 5.96 19.57 1.23
C VAL A 340 4.77 18.76 0.70
N SER A 341 3.57 19.25 1.00
CA SER A 341 2.32 18.76 0.39
C SER A 341 2.14 19.26 -1.04
N SER A 342 1.14 18.73 -1.77
CA SER A 342 0.77 19.26 -3.09
C SER A 342 0.49 20.77 -3.07
N SER A 343 -0.19 21.27 -2.03
CA SER A 343 -0.52 22.69 -1.92
C SER A 343 0.70 23.57 -1.62
N ASP A 344 1.70 23.02 -0.93
CA ASP A 344 2.95 23.73 -0.68
C ASP A 344 3.78 23.82 -1.96
N TRP A 345 3.79 22.74 -2.74
CA TRP A 345 4.47 22.69 -4.02
C TRP A 345 3.88 23.68 -5.03
N ASP A 346 2.55 23.76 -5.13
CA ASP A 346 1.88 24.73 -6.02
C ASP A 346 2.25 26.17 -5.64
N GLN A 347 2.24 26.50 -4.34
CA GLN A 347 2.65 27.84 -3.86
C GLN A 347 4.12 28.16 -4.13
N LEU A 348 5.01 27.17 -4.02
CA LEU A 348 6.41 27.32 -4.38
C LEU A 348 6.57 27.54 -5.89
N ALA A 349 5.84 26.79 -6.72
CA ALA A 349 5.89 26.93 -8.17
C ALA A 349 5.40 28.32 -8.61
N ASP A 350 4.25 28.78 -8.09
CA ASP A 350 3.70 30.12 -8.37
C ASP A 350 4.68 31.24 -8.04
N MET A 351 5.43 31.10 -6.93
CA MET A 351 6.46 32.06 -6.51
C MET A 351 7.62 32.15 -7.51
N TYR A 352 7.98 31.05 -8.16
CA TYR A 352 9.12 30.98 -9.08
C TYR A 352 8.74 31.19 -10.56
N GLU A 353 7.52 30.84 -10.98
CA GLU A 353 7.03 31.13 -12.34
C GLU A 353 6.79 32.63 -12.57
N THR A 354 6.42 33.37 -11.53
CA THR A 354 6.19 34.84 -11.62
C THR A 354 7.47 35.68 -11.61
N ALA A 355 8.64 35.05 -11.51
CA ALA A 355 9.93 35.68 -11.27
C ALA A 355 10.75 36.01 -12.54
N GLU A 356 10.22 35.82 -13.76
CA GLU A 356 10.99 36.07 -15.00
C GLU A 356 11.49 37.52 -15.17
N ASP A 357 10.93 38.50 -14.44
CA ASP A 357 11.35 39.91 -14.52
C ASP A 357 11.61 40.62 -13.17
N GLN A 358 11.41 39.96 -12.02
CA GLN A 358 11.64 40.57 -10.69
C GLN A 358 12.14 39.52 -9.70
N THR A 359 13.07 39.91 -8.80
CA THR A 359 13.40 39.10 -7.63
C THR A 359 12.10 38.80 -6.89
N PRO A 360 11.69 37.52 -6.76
CA PRO A 360 10.43 37.20 -6.11
C PRO A 360 10.44 37.83 -4.72
N ASP A 361 9.34 38.46 -4.30
CA ASP A 361 9.20 38.93 -2.92
C ASP A 361 9.01 37.71 -2.01
N VAL A 362 10.10 36.97 -1.81
CA VAL A 362 10.17 35.75 -1.00
C VAL A 362 9.64 36.03 0.41
N LEU A 363 9.75 37.26 0.91
CA LEU A 363 9.22 37.59 2.23
C LEU A 363 7.68 37.52 2.26
N SER A 364 7.00 38.04 1.24
CA SER A 364 5.53 38.07 1.18
C SER A 364 4.88 36.69 1.06
N THR A 365 5.56 35.74 0.42
CA THR A 365 5.08 34.35 0.29
C THR A 365 5.20 33.60 1.62
N PHE A 366 6.29 33.83 2.37
CA PHE A 366 6.54 33.13 3.63
C PHE A 366 5.87 33.81 4.83
N TYR A 367 5.68 35.13 4.79
CA TYR A 367 5.16 35.89 5.91
C TYR A 367 4.10 36.91 5.50
N GLU A 368 3.01 36.95 6.25
CA GLU A 368 1.99 37.98 6.12
C GLU A 368 2.51 39.31 6.67
N SER A 369 2.29 40.39 5.91
CA SER A 369 2.68 41.75 6.26
C SER A 369 1.77 42.36 7.34
N ALA A 370 1.91 41.90 8.59
CA ALA A 370 1.16 42.39 9.74
C ALA A 370 2.06 43.12 10.76
N GLY A 371 2.53 44.33 10.42
CA GLY A 371 3.26 45.20 11.35
C GLY A 371 4.70 44.73 11.68
N SER A 372 5.20 45.04 12.88
CA SER A 372 6.59 44.75 13.29
C SER A 372 6.87 43.27 13.62
N LYS A 373 5.84 42.40 13.58
CA LYS A 373 5.95 40.98 13.89
C LYS A 373 5.64 40.17 12.64
N ARG A 374 6.58 39.31 12.23
CA ARG A 374 6.39 38.39 11.10
C ARG A 374 5.45 37.26 11.52
N THR A 375 4.35 37.09 10.79
CA THR A 375 3.42 35.97 10.97
C THR A 375 3.54 35.05 9.77
N ARG A 376 3.61 33.72 9.98
CA ARG A 376 3.71 32.75 8.89
C ARG A 376 2.50 32.84 7.96
N SER A 377 2.73 32.67 6.67
CA SER A 377 1.68 32.57 5.67
C SER A 377 0.73 31.42 6.01
N CYS A 378 -0.58 31.70 6.00
CA CYS A 378 -1.58 30.71 6.37
C CYS A 378 -1.62 29.55 5.34
N GLY A 379 -1.53 28.32 5.83
CA GLY A 379 -1.67 27.13 4.99
C GLY A 379 -0.41 26.75 4.20
N PHE A 380 0.72 27.41 4.42
CA PHE A 380 1.99 27.10 3.76
C PHE A 380 2.98 26.41 4.72
N LEU A 381 3.53 25.28 4.29
CA LEU A 381 4.48 24.42 5.00
C LEU A 381 4.06 24.19 6.47
N THR A 382 2.77 23.91 6.68
CA THR A 382 2.16 23.84 8.01
C THR A 382 2.73 22.73 8.88
N SER A 383 3.39 21.74 8.26
CA SER A 383 4.08 20.65 8.96
C SER A 383 5.37 21.07 9.66
N LEU A 384 5.94 22.23 9.31
CA LEU A 384 7.19 22.72 9.91
C LEU A 384 6.93 23.44 11.22
N SER A 385 7.84 23.27 12.19
CA SER A 385 7.94 24.16 13.35
C SER A 385 8.36 25.56 12.92
N ASP A 386 8.20 26.54 13.80
CA ASP A 386 8.57 27.93 13.48
C ASP A 386 10.06 28.10 13.20
N ALA A 387 10.91 27.33 13.88
CA ALA A 387 12.36 27.35 13.65
C ALA A 387 12.73 26.73 12.29
N GLU A 388 12.14 25.58 11.94
CA GLU A 388 12.35 24.93 10.64
C GLU A 388 11.82 25.78 9.48
N TYR A 389 10.68 26.44 9.68
CA TYR A 389 10.07 27.33 8.71
C TYR A 389 10.95 28.56 8.43
N ASP A 390 11.47 29.23 9.47
CA ASP A 390 12.40 30.35 9.28
C ASP A 390 13.73 29.89 8.65
N ALA A 391 14.27 28.75 9.08
CA ALA A 391 15.49 28.19 8.47
C ALA A 391 15.31 27.89 6.98
N PHE A 392 14.17 27.31 6.60
CA PHE A 392 13.83 27.07 5.20
C PHE A 392 13.68 28.39 4.42
N TYR A 393 12.99 29.39 4.97
CA TYR A 393 12.92 30.73 4.37
C TYR A 393 14.31 31.34 4.16
N GLN A 394 15.21 31.28 5.15
CA GLN A 394 16.59 31.78 5.00
C GLN A 394 17.34 31.04 3.89
N HIS A 395 17.19 29.71 3.83
CA HIS A 395 17.80 28.90 2.78
C HIS A 395 17.31 29.34 1.39
N MET A 396 16.01 29.46 1.18
CA MET A 396 15.42 29.89 -0.09
C MET A 396 15.86 31.30 -0.49
N LYS A 397 15.98 32.21 0.48
CA LYS A 397 16.53 33.54 0.26
C LYS A 397 17.99 33.50 -0.20
N THR A 398 18.81 32.61 0.37
CA THR A 398 20.23 32.48 0.00
C THR A 398 20.46 31.70 -1.30
N ALA A 399 19.60 30.75 -1.61
CA ALA A 399 19.67 29.94 -2.83
C ALA A 399 19.30 30.77 -4.09
N ASN A 400 18.45 31.78 -3.94
CA ASN A 400 18.04 32.72 -4.99
C ASN A 400 19.09 33.81 -5.35
N HIS A 401 20.35 33.66 -4.91
CA HIS A 401 21.44 34.60 -5.20
C HIS A 401 22.41 34.16 -6.31
N TYR A 402 22.02 33.22 -7.18
CA TYR A 402 22.77 32.86 -8.38
C TYR A 402 21.89 32.82 -9.64
#